data_AF-A0A971BQJ1-F1
#
_entry.id   AF-A0A971BQJ1-F1
#
_cell.length_a   1.000
_cell.length_b   1.000
_cell.length_c   1.000
_cell.angle_alpha   90.00
_cell.angle_beta   90.00
_cell.angle_gamma   90.00
#
_symmetry.space_group_name_H-M   'P 1'
#
loop_
_entity.id
_entity.type
_entity.pdbx_description
1 polymer ?
#
loop_
_entity_poly.entity_id
_entity_poly.type
_entity_poly.pdbx_seq_one_letter_code
_entity_poly.pdbx_strand_id
1 'polypeptide(L)'
;PAGAERAFAAMLEMFTPEQARRGVIAVGADWGRRVLESTRIPVATVSTDPAVEADWLALPERDRDGLAVVVAGRDGRSVRTRVRLDGAGAALDEREFDEYGALDLGLALVLLEEAGWELEQVQEALDRVGGLDLREHREHDDHDGGDDAPVEREAGW
;
A
#
# COMPACT_ATOMS: atom_id res chain seq x y z
N PRO A 1 -21.77 -8.52 -0.13
CA PRO A 1 -22.62 -7.37 0.28
C PRO A 1 -22.50 -6.25 -0.76
N ALA A 2 -23.53 -5.42 -0.96
CA ALA A 2 -23.59 -4.41 -2.03
C ALA A 2 -22.43 -3.39 -2.01
N GLY A 3 -21.77 -3.18 -0.86
CA GLY A 3 -20.58 -2.33 -0.78
C GLY A 3 -19.34 -2.91 -1.49
N ALA A 4 -19.13 -4.22 -1.41
CA ALA A 4 -17.97 -4.87 -2.02
C ALA A 4 -18.05 -4.87 -3.56
N GLU A 5 -19.24 -5.06 -4.12
CA GLU A 5 -19.42 -4.95 -5.58
C GLU A 5 -19.24 -3.52 -6.09
N ARG A 6 -19.67 -2.50 -5.32
CA ARG A 6 -19.41 -1.10 -5.67
C ARG A 6 -17.91 -0.77 -5.64
N ALA A 7 -17.20 -1.24 -4.62
CA ALA A 7 -15.74 -1.06 -4.54
C ALA A 7 -15.03 -1.71 -5.73
N PHE A 8 -15.48 -2.89 -6.16
CA PHE A 8 -14.95 -3.56 -7.34
C PHE A 8 -15.23 -2.82 -8.64
N ALA A 9 -16.45 -2.32 -8.84
CA ALA A 9 -16.77 -1.51 -10.01
C ALA A 9 -15.88 -0.25 -10.06
N ALA A 10 -15.66 0.41 -8.92
CA ALA A 10 -14.77 1.56 -8.83
C ALA A 10 -13.31 1.18 -9.14
N MET A 11 -12.80 0.05 -8.64
CA MET A 11 -11.47 -0.44 -9.02
C MET A 11 -11.37 -0.65 -10.54
N LEU A 12 -12.37 -1.28 -11.17
CA LEU A 12 -12.36 -1.51 -12.61
C LEU A 12 -12.30 -0.22 -13.44
N GLU A 13 -12.96 0.85 -12.99
CA GLU A 13 -12.91 2.15 -13.67
C GLU A 13 -11.47 2.69 -13.77
N MET A 14 -10.63 2.46 -12.74
CA MET A 14 -9.23 2.86 -12.74
C MET A 14 -8.37 2.14 -13.81
N PHE A 15 -8.78 0.94 -14.24
CA PHE A 15 -8.04 0.10 -15.21
C PHE A 15 -8.60 0.21 -16.65
N THR A 16 -9.25 1.33 -16.96
CA THR A 16 -9.71 1.64 -18.31
C THR A 16 -8.63 2.40 -19.10
N PRO A 17 -8.57 2.25 -20.43
CA PRO A 17 -7.63 3.02 -21.26
C PRO A 17 -7.78 4.54 -21.14
N GLU A 18 -8.97 5.02 -20.76
CA GLU A 18 -9.25 6.43 -20.52
C GLU A 18 -8.61 6.95 -19.21
N GLN A 19 -8.43 6.09 -18.21
CA GLN A 19 -7.90 6.46 -16.89
C GLN A 19 -6.42 6.10 -16.71
N ALA A 20 -5.95 5.01 -17.31
CA ALA A 20 -4.58 4.53 -17.14
C ALA A 20 -4.02 3.95 -18.44
N ARG A 21 -2.69 4.08 -18.62
CA ARG A 21 -1.97 3.48 -19.76
C ARG A 21 -1.38 2.11 -19.43
N ARG A 22 -1.05 1.88 -18.16
CA ARG A 22 -0.52 0.64 -17.59
C ARG A 22 -1.07 0.50 -16.17
N GLY A 23 -1.16 -0.71 -15.66
CA GLY A 23 -1.63 -0.99 -14.31
C GLY A 23 -0.76 -1.99 -13.58
N VAL A 24 -0.90 -2.02 -12.26
CA VAL A 24 -0.29 -3.05 -11.41
C VAL A 24 -1.40 -3.64 -10.55
N ILE A 25 -1.48 -4.98 -10.51
CA ILE A 25 -2.54 -5.70 -9.78
C ILE A 25 -1.91 -6.73 -8.84
N ALA A 26 -2.34 -6.69 -7.58
CA ALA A 26 -2.07 -7.75 -6.63
C ALA A 26 -2.89 -9.01 -6.99
N VAL A 27 -2.23 -10.15 -7.13
CA VAL A 27 -2.84 -11.45 -7.43
C VAL A 27 -2.53 -12.45 -6.32
N GLY A 28 -3.52 -13.27 -5.97
CA GLY A 28 -3.45 -14.21 -4.85
C GLY A 28 -4.80 -14.34 -4.15
N ALA A 29 -5.53 -13.23 -4.05
CA ALA A 29 -6.94 -13.19 -3.68
C ALA A 29 -7.85 -13.25 -4.92
N ASP A 30 -9.07 -13.80 -4.75
CA ASP A 30 -10.06 -13.94 -5.83
C ASP A 30 -10.42 -12.61 -6.51
N TRP A 31 -10.36 -11.49 -5.77
CA TRP A 31 -10.67 -10.16 -6.32
C TRP A 31 -9.66 -9.67 -7.35
N GLY A 32 -8.35 -9.81 -7.07
CA GLY A 32 -7.30 -9.37 -7.99
C GLY A 32 -7.36 -10.10 -9.34
N ARG A 33 -7.62 -11.41 -9.30
CA ARG A 33 -7.83 -12.22 -10.52
C ARG A 33 -9.02 -11.71 -11.33
N ARG A 34 -10.15 -11.38 -10.69
CA ARG A 34 -11.33 -10.83 -11.36
C ARG A 34 -11.07 -9.46 -12.02
N VAL A 35 -10.27 -8.60 -11.39
CA VAL A 35 -9.85 -7.33 -11.99
C VAL A 35 -8.96 -7.58 -13.21
N LEU A 36 -7.98 -8.48 -13.08
CA LEU A 36 -7.07 -8.86 -14.17
C LEU A 36 -7.81 -9.44 -15.39
N GLU A 37 -8.83 -10.27 -15.18
CA GLU A 37 -9.67 -10.82 -16.27
C GLU A 37 -10.50 -9.75 -16.99
N SER A 38 -10.78 -8.61 -16.32
CA SER A 38 -11.67 -7.56 -16.82
C SER A 38 -10.92 -6.36 -17.41
N THR A 39 -9.62 -6.22 -17.15
CA THR A 39 -8.82 -5.07 -17.58
C THR A 39 -8.54 -5.08 -19.09
N ARG A 40 -8.33 -3.90 -19.66
CA ARG A 40 -8.06 -3.71 -21.09
C ARG A 40 -6.73 -3.02 -21.38
N ILE A 41 -5.97 -2.72 -20.34
CA ILE A 41 -4.65 -2.10 -20.45
C ILE A 41 -3.57 -3.15 -20.12
N PRO A 42 -2.32 -2.94 -20.54
CA PRO A 42 -1.20 -3.75 -20.06
C PRO A 42 -1.12 -3.67 -18.53
N VAL A 43 -0.98 -4.83 -17.88
CA VAL A 43 -0.90 -4.93 -16.41
C VAL A 43 0.26 -5.83 -16.03
N ALA A 44 1.04 -5.39 -15.03
CA ALA A 44 1.97 -6.24 -14.29
C ALA A 44 1.29 -6.79 -13.04
N THR A 45 1.59 -8.05 -12.70
CA THR A 45 1.00 -8.74 -11.55
C THR A 45 2.01 -8.91 -10.42
N VAL A 46 1.54 -8.74 -9.17
CA VAL A 46 2.35 -8.86 -7.95
C VAL A 46 1.71 -9.86 -7.00
N SER A 47 2.50 -10.76 -6.41
CA SER A 47 2.02 -11.64 -5.34
C SER A 47 3.01 -11.74 -4.19
N THR A 48 2.53 -12.03 -2.99
CA THR A 48 3.34 -12.41 -1.83
C THR A 48 3.50 -13.93 -1.73
N ASP A 49 2.69 -14.71 -2.45
CA ASP A 49 2.70 -16.16 -2.43
C ASP A 49 3.54 -16.72 -3.60
N PRO A 50 4.68 -17.38 -3.33
CA PRO A 50 5.50 -18.01 -4.37
C PRO A 50 4.79 -19.11 -5.17
N ALA A 51 3.68 -19.65 -4.66
CA ALA A 51 2.87 -20.63 -5.36
C ALA A 51 1.88 -20.00 -6.36
N VAL A 52 1.68 -18.67 -6.31
CA VAL A 52 0.83 -17.93 -7.24
C VAL A 52 1.68 -17.43 -8.41
N GLU A 53 1.23 -17.74 -9.62
CA GLU A 53 1.86 -17.25 -10.84
C GLU A 53 1.63 -15.73 -10.99
N ALA A 54 2.68 -14.91 -10.72
CA ALA A 54 2.70 -13.45 -10.87
C ALA A 54 4.01 -12.96 -11.53
N ASP A 55 4.00 -11.81 -12.19
CA ASP A 55 5.19 -11.23 -12.85
C ASP A 55 6.28 -10.87 -11.83
N TRP A 56 5.84 -10.43 -10.65
CA TRP A 56 6.66 -10.05 -9.51
C TRP A 56 6.23 -10.77 -8.24
N LEU A 57 7.21 -11.17 -7.43
CA LEU A 57 7.01 -11.66 -6.07
C LEU A 57 7.51 -10.61 -5.07
N ALA A 58 6.63 -10.20 -4.15
CA ALA A 58 6.96 -9.32 -3.03
C ALA A 58 7.13 -10.17 -1.76
N LEU A 59 8.37 -10.55 -1.46
CA LEU A 59 8.68 -11.51 -0.41
C LEU A 59 9.05 -10.77 0.87
N PRO A 60 8.26 -10.90 1.96
CA PRO A 60 8.62 -10.33 3.24
C PRO A 60 9.89 -11.01 3.78
N GLU A 61 10.74 -10.21 4.40
CA GLU A 61 11.91 -10.65 5.13
C GLU A 61 11.81 -10.17 6.58
N ARG A 62 12.41 -10.93 7.50
CA ARG A 62 12.45 -10.56 8.91
C ARG A 62 13.30 -9.30 9.08
N ASP A 63 12.68 -8.24 9.61
CA ASP A 63 13.35 -7.05 10.11
C ASP A 63 12.94 -6.82 11.57
N ARG A 64 13.83 -6.25 12.39
CA ARG A 64 13.56 -6.06 13.82
C ARG A 64 12.84 -4.75 14.12
N ASP A 65 12.94 -3.78 13.21
CA ASP A 65 12.50 -2.41 13.41
C ASP A 65 11.34 -2.06 12.44
N GLY A 66 10.75 -3.07 11.80
CA GLY A 66 9.63 -2.95 10.88
C GLY A 66 9.57 -4.11 9.89
N LEU A 67 9.34 -3.81 8.61
CA LEU A 67 9.19 -4.79 7.53
C LEU A 67 10.29 -4.59 6.48
N ALA A 68 11.02 -5.66 6.13
CA ALA A 68 11.84 -5.68 4.93
C ALA A 68 11.13 -6.47 3.83
N VAL A 69 11.31 -6.07 2.58
CA VAL A 69 10.73 -6.76 1.42
C VAL A 69 11.74 -6.82 0.28
N VAL A 70 11.78 -7.97 -0.38
CA VAL A 70 12.44 -8.14 -1.68
C VAL A 70 11.35 -8.30 -2.73
N VAL A 71 11.34 -7.41 -3.71
CA VAL A 71 10.45 -7.49 -4.87
C VAL A 71 11.27 -8.04 -6.03
N ALA A 72 10.94 -9.24 -6.50
CA ALA A 72 11.70 -9.98 -7.50
C ALA A 72 10.85 -10.29 -8.74
N GLY A 73 11.35 -9.93 -9.92
CA GLY A 73 10.74 -10.22 -11.21
C GLY A 73 11.22 -11.56 -11.78
N ARG A 74 10.41 -12.17 -12.66
CA ARG A 74 10.77 -13.43 -13.32
C ARG A 74 12.01 -13.36 -14.22
N ASP A 75 12.37 -12.16 -14.66
CA ASP A 75 13.54 -11.89 -15.49
C ASP A 75 14.84 -11.75 -14.68
N GLY A 76 14.78 -11.96 -13.36
CA GLY A 76 15.92 -11.90 -12.46
C GLY A 76 16.22 -10.50 -11.92
N ARG A 77 15.44 -9.48 -12.31
CA ARG A 77 15.55 -8.15 -11.70
C ARG A 77 14.92 -8.15 -10.31
N SER A 78 15.46 -7.34 -9.41
CA SER A 78 14.91 -7.22 -8.06
C SER A 78 15.23 -5.87 -7.43
N VAL A 79 14.37 -5.43 -6.53
CA VAL A 79 14.60 -4.28 -5.65
C VAL A 79 14.29 -4.69 -4.22
N ARG A 80 15.08 -4.19 -3.28
CA ARG A 80 14.92 -4.45 -1.85
C ARG A 80 14.71 -3.13 -1.13
N THR A 81 13.75 -3.12 -0.22
CA THR A 81 13.55 -1.99 0.69
C THR A 81 13.16 -2.48 2.07
N ARG A 82 13.10 -1.54 3.01
CA ARG A 82 12.52 -1.76 4.31
C ARG A 82 11.68 -0.55 4.70
N VAL A 83 10.71 -0.79 5.55
CA VAL A 83 9.89 0.22 6.19
C VAL A 83 10.16 0.17 7.68
N ARG A 84 10.59 1.29 8.26
CA ARG A 84 10.68 1.48 9.71
C ARG A 84 9.34 1.99 10.24
N LEU A 85 8.92 1.43 11.36
CA LEU A 85 7.68 1.82 12.04
C LEU A 85 8.03 2.68 13.26
N ASP A 86 8.01 3.99 13.08
CA ASP A 86 8.28 4.93 14.16
C ASP A 86 7.00 5.17 14.98
N GLY A 87 6.99 4.76 16.26
CA GLY A 87 5.93 5.13 17.22
C GLY A 87 4.77 4.14 17.38
N ALA A 88 4.74 3.07 16.57
CA ALA A 88 3.87 1.92 16.78
C ALA A 88 4.43 1.08 17.95
N GLY A 89 3.94 1.33 19.16
CA GLY A 89 4.36 0.56 20.34
C GLY A 89 4.00 -0.92 20.17
N ALA A 90 4.98 -1.76 19.82
CA ALA A 90 5.04 -3.20 20.09
C ALA A 90 3.77 -4.06 19.86
N ALA A 91 2.85 -3.66 18.98
CA ALA A 91 1.52 -4.29 18.92
C ALA A 91 0.88 -4.33 17.51
N LEU A 92 1.68 -4.30 16.45
CA LEU A 92 1.20 -4.85 15.18
C LEU A 92 1.43 -6.36 15.26
N ASP A 93 0.40 -7.16 15.00
CA ASP A 93 0.57 -8.61 14.84
C ASP A 93 1.54 -8.80 13.67
N GLU A 94 2.78 -9.17 14.01
CA GLU A 94 3.92 -9.18 13.09
C GLU A 94 3.58 -9.94 11.80
N ARG A 95 2.78 -11.02 11.88
CA ARG A 95 2.53 -11.87 10.70
C ARG A 95 1.55 -11.30 9.69
N GLU A 96 0.47 -10.64 10.13
CA GLU A 96 -0.54 -10.10 9.20
C GLU A 96 -0.08 -8.76 8.62
N PHE A 97 0.69 -7.99 9.39
CA PHE A 97 1.35 -6.78 8.90
C PHE A 97 2.38 -7.09 7.81
N ASP A 98 3.12 -8.20 7.95
CA ASP A 98 4.16 -8.58 7.00
C ASP A 98 3.61 -8.88 5.60
N GLU A 99 2.46 -9.54 5.47
CA GLU A 99 1.92 -9.93 4.15
C GLU A 99 1.32 -8.74 3.39
N TYR A 100 0.38 -8.01 4.00
CA TYR A 100 -0.24 -6.87 3.33
C TYR A 100 0.76 -5.73 3.13
N GLY A 101 1.66 -5.50 4.09
CA GLY A 101 2.73 -4.52 3.94
C GLY A 101 3.70 -4.88 2.81
N ALA A 102 4.07 -6.16 2.67
CA ALA A 102 4.93 -6.60 1.57
C ALA A 102 4.22 -6.43 0.23
N LEU A 103 2.93 -6.74 0.17
CA LEU A 103 2.13 -6.55 -1.04
C LEU A 103 2.04 -5.08 -1.45
N ASP A 104 1.74 -4.17 -0.52
CA ASP A 104 1.66 -2.73 -0.78
C ASP A 104 3.00 -2.15 -1.24
N LEU A 105 4.10 -2.55 -0.60
CA LEU A 105 5.44 -2.15 -1.03
C LEU A 105 5.79 -2.74 -2.40
N GLY A 106 5.41 -3.99 -2.65
CA GLY A 106 5.52 -4.64 -3.94
C GLY A 106 4.82 -3.86 -5.04
N LEU A 107 3.55 -3.51 -4.81
CA LEU A 107 2.75 -2.70 -5.73
C LEU A 107 3.41 -1.34 -5.99
N ALA A 108 3.85 -0.63 -4.94
CA ALA A 108 4.47 0.68 -5.07
C ALA A 108 5.77 0.64 -5.89
N LEU A 109 6.62 -0.37 -5.66
CA LEU A 109 7.90 -0.51 -6.36
C LEU A 109 7.69 -0.92 -7.83
N VAL A 110 6.76 -1.81 -8.11
CA VAL A 110 6.42 -2.20 -9.48
C VAL A 110 5.72 -1.06 -10.23
N LEU A 111 4.96 -0.19 -9.54
CA LEU A 111 4.39 1.02 -10.14
C LEU A 111 5.48 1.98 -10.63
N LEU A 112 6.59 2.13 -9.89
CA LEU A 112 7.73 2.95 -10.32
C LEU A 112 8.37 2.37 -11.59
N GLU A 113 8.62 1.07 -11.62
CA GLU A 113 9.15 0.38 -12.80
C GLU A 113 8.20 0.52 -14.01
N GLU A 114 6.90 0.30 -13.81
CA GLU A 114 5.90 0.44 -14.88
C GLU A 114 5.74 1.89 -15.37
N ALA A 115 6.05 2.87 -14.52
CA ALA A 115 6.14 4.30 -14.86
C ALA A 115 7.46 4.68 -15.58
N GLY A 116 8.41 3.74 -15.70
CA GLY A 116 9.66 3.91 -16.45
C GLY A 116 10.86 4.31 -15.61
N TRP A 117 10.82 4.14 -14.29
CA TRP A 117 11.99 4.31 -13.42
C TRP A 117 12.79 3.02 -13.37
N GLU A 118 14.08 3.08 -13.70
CA GLU A 118 14.95 1.90 -13.62
C GLU A 118 15.08 1.43 -12.17
N LEU A 119 14.86 0.13 -11.91
CA LEU A 119 14.95 -0.44 -10.57
C LEU A 119 16.30 -0.19 -9.88
N GLU A 120 17.40 -0.11 -10.62
CA GLU A 120 18.72 0.23 -10.09
C GLU A 120 18.75 1.65 -9.50
N GLN A 121 18.09 2.61 -10.17
CA GLN A 121 17.96 3.99 -9.67
C GLN A 121 17.06 4.05 -8.45
N VAL A 122 15.98 3.26 -8.43
CA VAL A 122 15.09 3.12 -7.28
C VAL A 122 15.85 2.53 -6.09
N GLN A 123 16.63 1.47 -6.29
CA GLN A 123 17.47 0.86 -5.26
C GLN A 123 18.48 1.87 -4.71
N GLU A 124 19.22 2.58 -5.57
CA GLU A 124 20.19 3.58 -5.12
C GLU A 124 19.54 4.69 -4.29
N ALA A 125 18.36 5.15 -4.69
CA ALA A 125 17.61 6.15 -3.95
C ALA A 125 17.19 5.64 -2.56
N LEU A 126 16.67 4.42 -2.48
CA LEU A 126 16.27 3.77 -1.23
C LEU A 126 17.45 3.54 -0.29
N ASP A 127 18.59 3.08 -0.82
CA ASP A 127 19.82 2.86 -0.05
C ASP A 127 20.32 4.18 0.55
N ARG A 128 20.25 5.28 -0.21
CA ARG A 128 20.68 6.61 0.24
C ARG A 128 19.85 7.13 1.42
N VAL A 129 18.56 6.82 1.47
CA VAL A 129 17.66 7.23 2.56
C VAL A 129 17.49 6.16 3.65
N GLY A 130 18.07 4.97 3.43
CA GLY A 130 18.02 3.85 4.38
C GLY A 130 16.66 3.17 4.48
N GLY A 131 15.84 3.23 3.42
CA GLY A 131 14.47 2.70 3.36
C GLY A 131 13.38 3.77 3.52
N LEU A 132 12.19 3.33 3.90
CA LEU A 132 11.00 4.16 4.09
C LEU A 132 10.67 4.31 5.58
N ASP A 133 10.14 5.47 5.95
CA ASP A 133 9.70 5.74 7.32
C ASP A 133 8.19 5.90 7.35
N LEU A 134 7.52 4.95 7.99
CA LEU A 134 6.11 5.10 8.34
C LEU A 134 6.02 5.77 9.71
N ARG A 135 5.40 6.95 9.71
CA ARG A 135 5.08 7.69 10.92
C ARG A 135 3.58 7.74 11.07
N GLU A 136 3.08 7.34 12.23
CA GLU A 136 1.68 7.59 12.57
C GLU A 136 1.44 9.11 12.56
N HIS A 137 0.52 9.54 11.72
CA HIS A 137 0.02 10.90 11.78
C HIS A 137 -0.92 11.00 12.99
N ARG A 138 -0.39 11.36 14.16
CA ARG A 138 -1.23 11.74 15.31
C ARG A 138 -1.91 13.06 14.97
N GLU A 139 -3.22 13.03 14.76
CA GLU A 139 -4.03 14.25 14.85
C GLU A 139 -3.86 14.81 16.26
N HIS A 140 -3.39 16.07 16.36
CA HIS A 140 -3.56 16.84 17.59
C HIS A 140 -5.07 17.09 17.72
N ASP A 141 -5.74 16.33 18.60
CA ASP A 141 -7.02 16.75 19.14
C ASP A 141 -6.79 17.98 20.02
N ASP A 142 -6.66 19.15 19.38
CA ASP A 142 -6.86 20.44 20.02
C ASP A 142 -8.37 20.60 20.27
N HIS A 143 -8.93 19.78 21.18
CA HIS A 143 -10.12 20.17 21.90
C HIS A 143 -9.68 21.21 22.94
N ASP A 144 -9.61 22.47 22.48
CA ASP A 144 -9.61 23.64 23.35
C ASP A 144 -10.86 23.54 24.23
N GLY A 145 -10.64 23.26 25.51
CA GLY A 145 -11.67 23.22 26.55
C GLY A 145 -12.17 24.63 26.86
N GLY A 146 -12.82 25.26 25.89
CA GLY A 146 -13.45 26.57 25.99
C GLY A 146 -14.83 26.49 26.61
N ASP A 147 -14.88 26.56 27.93
CA ASP A 147 -15.90 27.25 28.75
C ASP A 147 -17.39 27.08 28.37
N ASP A 148 -17.99 25.95 28.75
CA ASP A 148 -19.46 25.83 28.88
C ASP A 148 -19.92 26.55 30.16
N ALA A 149 -19.96 27.88 30.13
CA ALA A 149 -20.71 28.67 31.10
C ALA A 149 -22.22 28.59 30.77
N PRO A 150 -23.10 28.25 31.74
CA PRO A 150 -24.53 28.14 31.48
C PRO A 150 -25.14 29.52 31.21
N VAL A 151 -25.80 29.67 30.06
CA VAL A 151 -26.54 30.88 29.68
C VAL A 151 -27.76 31.04 30.60
N GLU A 152 -27.71 31.98 31.54
CA GLU A 152 -28.90 32.42 32.28
C GLU A 152 -29.89 33.07 31.31
N ARG A 153 -31.09 32.49 31.25
CA ARG A 153 -32.21 33.07 30.51
C ARG A 153 -32.84 34.17 31.37
N GLU A 154 -32.50 35.43 31.10
CA GLU A 154 -33.31 36.54 31.58
C GLU A 154 -34.62 36.61 30.76
N ALA A 155 -35.72 36.34 31.45
CA ALA A 155 -37.06 36.73 31.04
C ALA A 155 -37.27 38.20 31.40
N GLY A 156 -37.66 39.03 30.44
CA GLY A 156 -38.03 40.42 30.68
C GLY A 156 -38.92 40.93 29.54
N TRP A 157 -40.09 41.41 29.91
CA TRP A 157 -41.11 42.06 29.08
C TRP A 157 -40.70 43.47 28.68
#